data_AF-A0A398B5Q1-F1
#
_entry.id   AF-A0A398B5Q1-F1
#
_cell.length_a   1.000
_cell.length_b   1.000
_cell.length_c   1.000
_cell.angle_alpha   90.00
_cell.angle_beta   90.00
_cell.angle_gamma   90.00
#
_symmetry.space_group_name_H-M   'P 1'
#
loop_
_entity.id
_entity.type
_entity.pdbx_description
1 polymer ?
#
loop_
_entity_poly.entity_id
_entity_poly.type
_entity_poly.pdbx_seq_one_letter_code
_entity_poly.pdbx_strand_id
1 'polypeptide(L)'
;MEDLFGQDWEITPAGGATGAAYFAQHEEQRLFLKRNSSPFLAVLSAEGIVPKLVWTKRLENGDVITAQQWLNGRELKPVEMKDEQVARLLRKIHESEPLLSMLKRLGKSPLEPVTLLHMLDEGIDRELTLHPSIQSALAFLNGNVGNVDCGERVVCHCDVNHNNWLLSENNQLYLIDWDGAMIADPAIDLGLFLYSYIPKNEWAQWLDRYGLSLSEELELRMKWYVIAQALTSIQWHKKQNRFTEMDKWIEFLEKAI
;
A
#
# COMPACT_ATOMS: atom_id res chain seq x y z
N MET A 1 -2.51 27.41 11.47
CA MET A 1 -2.04 27.01 10.13
C MET A 1 -1.76 28.25 9.29
N GLU A 2 -2.54 29.32 9.47
CA GLU A 2 -2.24 30.66 8.94
C GLU A 2 -0.81 31.13 9.28
N ASP A 3 -0.29 30.90 10.50
CA ASP A 3 1.12 31.22 10.84
C ASP A 3 2.21 30.37 10.14
N LEU A 4 1.85 29.33 9.36
CA LEU A 4 2.87 28.56 8.62
C LEU A 4 3.39 29.31 7.40
N PHE A 5 2.50 30.07 6.77
CA PHE A 5 2.73 30.87 5.60
C PHE A 5 2.48 32.35 5.98
N GLY A 6 2.90 33.32 5.18
CA GLY A 6 2.48 34.71 5.43
C GLY A 6 0.96 34.86 5.30
N GLN A 7 0.43 36.06 5.55
CA GLN A 7 -1.00 36.38 5.41
C GLN A 7 -1.56 36.17 3.98
N ASP A 8 -0.71 35.90 3.00
CA ASP A 8 -1.05 35.86 1.59
C ASP A 8 -1.46 34.46 1.09
N TRP A 9 -1.29 33.40 1.88
CA TRP A 9 -1.62 32.02 1.45
C TRP A 9 -3.04 31.61 1.86
N GLU A 10 -3.84 31.17 0.88
CA GLU A 10 -5.13 30.56 1.12
C GLU A 10 -4.95 29.06 1.41
N ILE A 11 -5.48 28.59 2.55
CA ILE A 11 -5.39 27.18 2.97
C ILE A 11 -6.78 26.58 3.08
N THR A 12 -7.04 25.51 2.31
CA THR A 12 -8.32 24.81 2.31
C THR A 12 -8.14 23.32 2.63
N PRO A 13 -9.09 22.67 3.34
CA PRO A 13 -9.01 21.23 3.58
C PRO A 13 -9.07 20.43 2.27
N ALA A 14 -8.22 19.42 2.14
CA ALA A 14 -8.18 18.54 0.97
C ALA A 14 -9.15 17.34 1.06
N GLY A 15 -9.84 17.18 2.19
CA GLY A 15 -10.65 16.01 2.49
C GLY A 15 -9.80 14.82 2.98
N GLY A 16 -10.33 13.60 2.83
CA GLY A 16 -9.69 12.37 3.29
C GLY A 16 -10.11 11.93 4.70
N ALA A 17 -9.85 10.67 5.03
CA ALA A 17 -10.37 10.03 6.24
C ALA A 17 -9.80 10.60 7.55
N THR A 18 -8.60 11.18 7.51
CA THR A 18 -7.89 11.68 8.70
C THR A 18 -8.09 13.18 8.94
N GLY A 19 -8.63 13.92 7.95
CA GLY A 19 -8.74 15.38 8.01
C GLY A 19 -7.40 16.12 8.13
N ALA A 20 -6.27 15.45 7.86
CA ALA A 20 -4.92 15.97 8.07
C ALA A 20 -4.26 16.54 6.79
N ALA A 21 -5.01 16.60 5.70
CA ALA A 21 -4.54 17.04 4.39
C ALA A 21 -5.18 18.39 4.01
N TYR A 22 -4.38 19.28 3.43
CA TYR A 22 -4.77 20.63 3.07
C TYR A 22 -4.14 21.04 1.72
N PHE A 23 -4.83 21.90 1.00
CA PHE A 23 -4.27 22.64 -0.13
C PHE A 23 -3.85 24.02 0.34
N ALA A 24 -2.69 24.47 -0.13
CA ALA A 24 -2.22 25.83 0.09
C ALA A 24 -1.93 26.48 -1.26
N GLN A 25 -2.46 27.68 -1.46
CA GLN A 25 -2.29 28.44 -2.71
C GLN A 25 -1.85 29.88 -2.41
N HIS A 26 -0.89 30.37 -3.19
CA HIS A 26 -0.47 31.77 -3.23
C HIS A 26 -0.14 32.14 -4.67
N GLU A 27 -0.90 33.06 -5.25
CA GLU A 27 -0.84 33.39 -6.68
C GLU A 27 -0.93 32.12 -7.55
N GLU A 28 0.09 31.85 -8.36
CA GLU A 28 0.20 30.66 -9.22
C GLU A 28 0.83 29.45 -8.51
N GLN A 29 1.37 29.63 -7.30
CA GLN A 29 1.99 28.54 -6.54
C GLN A 29 0.94 27.73 -5.78
N ARG A 30 1.04 26.40 -5.89
CA ARG A 30 0.19 25.45 -5.18
C ARG A 30 1.01 24.40 -4.48
N LEU A 31 0.62 24.06 -3.25
CA LEU A 31 1.25 23.04 -2.43
C LEU A 31 0.18 22.11 -1.83
N PHE A 32 0.56 20.84 -1.70
CA PHE A 32 -0.18 19.88 -0.90
C PHE A 32 0.47 19.78 0.48
N LEU A 33 -0.31 20.02 1.53
CA LEU A 33 0.16 19.97 2.91
C LEU A 33 -0.42 18.75 3.61
N LYS A 34 0.43 18.00 4.32
CA LYS A 34 0.01 16.92 5.23
C LYS A 34 0.59 17.17 6.61
N ARG A 35 -0.26 17.03 7.64
CA ARG A 35 0.13 17.11 9.05
C ARG A 35 0.57 15.73 9.53
N ASN A 36 1.67 15.71 10.27
CA ASN A 36 2.28 14.56 10.95
C ASN A 36 2.61 13.38 10.01
N SER A 37 3.07 13.69 8.79
CA SER A 37 3.59 12.69 7.86
C SER A 37 4.78 11.92 8.43
N SER A 38 4.84 10.63 8.09
CA SER A 38 5.98 9.77 8.44
C SER A 38 7.30 10.34 7.89
N PRO A 39 8.42 10.29 8.64
CA PRO A 39 9.75 10.64 8.14
C PRO A 39 10.17 9.83 6.90
N PHE A 40 9.52 8.69 6.65
CA PHE A 40 9.71 7.87 5.46
C PHE A 40 9.44 8.64 4.16
N LEU A 41 8.54 9.63 4.19
CA LEU A 41 8.16 10.47 3.05
C LEU A 41 9.36 11.16 2.40
N ALA A 42 10.36 11.57 3.18
CA ALA A 42 11.54 12.25 2.65
C ALA A 42 12.37 11.36 1.72
N VAL A 43 12.53 10.07 2.07
CA VAL A 43 13.27 9.11 1.24
C VAL A 43 12.45 8.70 0.03
N LEU A 44 11.14 8.46 0.20
CA LEU A 44 10.24 8.22 -0.92
C LEU A 44 10.29 9.36 -1.95
N SER A 45 10.33 10.60 -1.48
CA SER A 45 10.43 11.77 -2.36
C SER A 45 11.79 11.85 -3.05
N ALA A 46 12.88 11.54 -2.34
CA ALA A 46 14.23 11.56 -2.93
C ALA A 46 14.39 10.48 -4.01
N GLU A 47 13.76 9.31 -3.79
CA GLU A 47 13.70 8.21 -4.74
C GLU A 47 12.70 8.47 -5.89
N GLY A 48 11.94 9.57 -5.85
CA GLY A 48 10.97 9.92 -6.89
C GLY A 48 9.75 9.00 -6.96
N ILE A 49 9.37 8.38 -5.84
CA ILE A 49 8.23 7.46 -5.74
C ILE A 49 6.93 8.19 -5.43
N VAL A 50 7.04 9.29 -4.67
CA VAL A 50 5.94 10.20 -4.33
C VAL A 50 6.21 11.60 -4.91
N PRO A 51 5.18 12.48 -4.99
CA PRO A 51 5.38 13.88 -5.35
C PRO A 51 6.45 14.55 -4.47
N LYS A 52 7.24 15.45 -5.07
CA LYS A 52 8.42 16.04 -4.43
C LYS A 52 8.07 16.73 -3.11
N LEU A 53 8.75 16.34 -2.04
CA LEU A 53 8.77 17.06 -0.77
C LEU A 53 9.54 18.38 -0.96
N VAL A 54 8.87 19.50 -0.72
CA VAL A 54 9.44 20.84 -0.84
C VAL A 54 10.10 21.23 0.47
N TRP A 55 9.40 21.07 1.60
CA TRP A 55 9.93 21.34 2.93
C TRP A 55 9.17 20.61 4.02
N THR A 56 9.78 20.57 5.20
CA THR A 56 9.19 20.09 6.45
C THR A 56 9.38 21.15 7.53
N LYS A 57 8.31 21.52 8.24
CA LYS A 57 8.33 22.53 9.32
C LYS A 57 7.74 21.93 10.58
N ARG A 58 8.46 22.02 11.69
CA ARG A 58 7.94 21.69 13.03
C ARG A 58 7.33 22.94 13.64
N LEU A 59 6.13 22.81 14.18
CA LEU A 59 5.41 23.86 14.88
C LEU A 59 5.74 23.85 16.38
N GLU A 60 5.47 24.97 17.06
CA GLU A 60 5.70 25.11 18.50
C GLU A 60 4.89 24.12 19.33
N ASN A 61 3.69 23.75 18.86
CA ASN A 61 2.84 22.74 19.50
C ASN A 61 3.34 21.29 19.29
N GLY A 62 4.48 21.10 18.61
CA GLY A 62 5.12 19.81 18.37
C GLY A 62 4.73 19.13 17.05
N ASP A 63 3.67 19.58 16.38
CA ASP A 63 3.25 19.02 15.09
C ASP A 63 4.32 19.22 14.01
N VAL A 64 4.30 18.33 13.03
CA VAL A 64 5.13 18.44 11.82
C VAL A 64 4.22 18.67 10.63
N ILE A 65 4.45 19.73 9.87
CA ILE A 65 3.80 19.95 8.58
C ILE A 65 4.81 19.66 7.47
N THR A 66 4.40 18.85 6.51
CA THR A 66 5.15 18.59 5.27
C THR A 66 4.43 19.25 4.11
N ALA A 67 5.18 19.96 3.27
CA ALA A 67 4.68 20.51 2.01
C ALA A 67 5.25 19.72 0.84
N GLN A 68 4.37 19.15 0.03
CA GLN A 68 4.71 18.51 -1.24
C GLN A 68 4.29 19.40 -2.41
N GLN A 69 4.99 19.23 -3.52
CA GLN A 69 4.65 19.86 -4.79
C GLN A 69 3.23 19.46 -5.19
N TRP A 70 2.42 20.44 -5.57
CA TRP A 70 1.17 20.17 -6.26
C TRP A 70 1.44 19.61 -7.66
N LEU A 71 0.79 18.50 -7.99
CA LEU A 71 0.84 17.90 -9.32
C LEU A 71 -0.57 17.80 -9.87
N ASN A 72 -0.78 18.34 -11.06
CA ASN A 72 -1.96 17.99 -11.85
C ASN A 72 -1.76 16.56 -12.36
N GLY A 73 -2.71 15.70 -12.01
CA GLY A 73 -2.66 14.30 -12.34
C GLY A 73 -3.98 13.63 -12.01
N ARG A 74 -4.02 12.31 -12.23
CA ARG A 74 -5.18 11.48 -11.94
C ARG A 74 -4.74 10.13 -11.39
N GLU A 75 -5.66 9.49 -10.72
CA GLU A 75 -5.51 8.08 -10.36
C GLU A 75 -5.51 7.20 -11.63
N LEU A 76 -4.79 6.08 -11.58
CA LEU A 76 -4.91 5.06 -12.61
C LEU A 76 -6.28 4.39 -12.52
N LYS A 77 -6.81 3.97 -13.66
CA LYS A 77 -7.96 3.07 -13.73
C LYS A 77 -7.48 1.62 -13.63
N PRO A 78 -8.33 0.67 -13.20
CA PRO A 78 -7.95 -0.75 -13.10
C PRO A 78 -7.34 -1.31 -14.39
N VAL A 79 -7.87 -0.92 -15.56
CA VAL A 79 -7.40 -1.40 -16.88
C VAL A 79 -5.99 -0.92 -17.25
N GLU A 80 -5.48 0.11 -16.56
CA GLU A 80 -4.16 0.71 -16.78
C GLU A 80 -3.08 0.06 -15.91
N MET A 81 -3.47 -0.74 -14.91
CA MET A 81 -2.53 -1.42 -14.00
C MET A 81 -1.62 -2.42 -14.73
N LYS A 82 -2.00 -2.90 -15.91
CA LYS A 82 -1.15 -3.78 -16.72
C LYS A 82 0.01 -3.08 -17.43
N ASP A 83 0.10 -1.74 -17.35
CA ASP A 83 1.16 -0.96 -17.98
C ASP A 83 2.54 -1.34 -17.42
N GLU A 84 3.55 -1.36 -18.29
CA GLU A 84 4.91 -1.72 -17.91
C GLU A 84 5.52 -0.76 -16.88
N GLN A 85 5.13 0.52 -16.89
CA GLN A 85 5.60 1.51 -15.92
C GLN A 85 5.21 1.15 -14.49
N VAL A 86 4.07 0.49 -14.31
CA VAL A 86 3.58 0.04 -12.99
C VAL A 86 4.48 -1.07 -12.45
N ALA A 87 4.77 -2.09 -13.27
CA ALA A 87 5.68 -3.17 -12.92
C ALA A 87 7.10 -2.65 -12.60
N ARG A 88 7.62 -1.73 -13.43
CA ARG A 88 8.94 -1.11 -13.22
C ARG A 88 9.02 -0.27 -11.95
N LEU A 89 7.97 0.51 -11.64
CA LEU A 89 7.95 1.32 -10.41
C LEU A 89 7.86 0.43 -9.18
N LEU A 90 7.00 -0.61 -9.18
CA LEU A 90 6.90 -1.55 -8.07
C LEU A 90 8.23 -2.28 -7.83
N ARG A 91 8.88 -2.74 -8.90
CA ARG A 91 10.23 -3.33 -8.83
C ARG A 91 11.23 -2.36 -8.21
N LYS A 92 11.28 -1.12 -8.68
CA LYS A 92 12.19 -0.08 -8.16
C LYS A 92 12.01 0.12 -6.66
N ILE A 93 10.77 0.11 -6.17
CA ILE A 93 10.48 0.21 -4.73
C ILE A 93 11.08 -1.01 -3.99
N HIS A 94 10.76 -2.22 -4.47
CA HIS A 94 11.17 -3.45 -3.80
C HIS A 94 12.71 -3.62 -3.78
N GLU A 95 13.41 -3.16 -4.82
CA GLU A 95 14.88 -3.18 -4.90
C GLU A 95 15.57 -1.99 -4.20
N SER A 96 14.82 -1.03 -3.61
CA SER A 96 15.41 0.19 -3.04
C SER A 96 15.97 -0.03 -1.63
N GLU A 97 17.29 -0.24 -1.56
CA GLU A 97 18.06 -0.26 -0.31
C GLU A 97 17.90 1.02 0.54
N PRO A 98 17.85 2.24 -0.03
CA PRO A 98 17.56 3.45 0.73
C PRO A 98 16.23 3.38 1.48
N LEU A 99 15.16 2.90 0.84
CA LEU A 99 13.84 2.75 1.48
C LEU A 99 13.89 1.70 2.59
N LEU A 100 14.48 0.54 2.31
CA LEU A 100 14.60 -0.55 3.27
C LEU A 100 15.38 -0.12 4.52
N SER A 101 16.52 0.54 4.32
CA SER A 101 17.34 1.11 5.39
C SER A 101 16.56 2.14 6.23
N MET A 102 15.76 3.00 5.59
CA MET A 102 14.94 3.97 6.32
C MET A 102 13.85 3.30 7.16
N LEU A 103 13.14 2.30 6.65
CA LEU A 103 12.14 1.58 7.46
C LEU A 103 12.77 0.85 8.65
N LYS A 104 13.95 0.23 8.47
CA LYS A 104 14.71 -0.39 9.58
C LYS A 104 15.08 0.64 10.64
N ARG A 105 15.52 1.84 10.24
CA ARG A 105 15.84 2.95 11.16
C ARG A 105 14.63 3.50 11.91
N LEU A 106 13.45 3.39 11.32
CA LEU A 106 12.16 3.70 11.98
C LEU A 106 11.70 2.57 12.92
N GLY A 107 12.48 1.51 13.09
CA GLY A 107 12.20 0.41 14.01
C GLY A 107 11.28 -0.66 13.44
N LYS A 108 10.98 -0.65 12.13
CA LYS A 108 10.20 -1.72 11.51
C LYS A 108 11.07 -2.97 11.37
N SER A 109 10.55 -4.10 11.84
CA SER A 109 11.12 -5.43 11.59
C SER A 109 10.41 -6.09 10.41
N PRO A 110 11.06 -7.05 9.73
CA PRO A 110 10.40 -7.94 8.79
C PRO A 110 9.11 -8.56 9.35
N LEU A 111 8.04 -8.55 8.56
CA LEU A 111 6.82 -9.30 8.85
C LEU A 111 7.03 -10.76 8.51
N GLU A 112 6.91 -11.62 9.50
CA GLU A 112 7.00 -13.07 9.32
C GLU A 112 5.60 -13.69 9.11
N PRO A 113 5.45 -14.70 8.23
CA PRO A 113 4.17 -15.36 7.97
C PRO A 113 3.50 -15.88 9.25
N VAL A 114 4.27 -16.48 10.16
CA VAL A 114 3.76 -16.99 11.44
C VAL A 114 3.20 -15.87 12.30
N THR A 115 3.84 -14.70 12.32
CA THR A 115 3.34 -13.53 13.05
C THR A 115 2.02 -13.03 12.47
N LEU A 116 1.90 -12.96 11.14
CA LEU A 116 0.64 -12.58 10.50
C LEU A 116 -0.49 -13.58 10.80
N LEU A 117 -0.20 -14.88 10.76
CA LEU A 117 -1.17 -15.92 11.07
C LEU A 117 -1.67 -15.82 12.52
N HIS A 118 -0.76 -15.64 13.49
CA HIS A 118 -1.16 -15.43 14.88
C HIS A 118 -2.04 -14.19 15.07
N MET A 119 -1.73 -13.07 14.41
CA MET A 119 -2.57 -11.87 14.47
C MET A 119 -3.97 -12.11 13.90
N LEU A 120 -4.09 -12.93 12.85
CA LEU A 120 -5.38 -13.32 12.29
C LEU A 120 -6.17 -14.21 13.25
N ASP A 121 -5.53 -15.23 13.83
CA ASP A 121 -6.18 -16.16 14.76
C ASP A 121 -6.71 -15.45 16.02
N GLU A 122 -5.96 -14.47 16.54
CA GLU A 122 -6.38 -13.66 17.68
C GLU A 122 -7.43 -12.60 17.32
N GLY A 123 -7.37 -12.09 16.08
CA GLY A 123 -8.13 -10.92 15.65
C GLY A 123 -9.48 -11.20 15.00
N ILE A 124 -9.68 -12.44 14.49
CA ILE A 124 -10.87 -12.81 13.74
C ILE A 124 -12.08 -13.07 14.64
N ASP A 125 -13.21 -12.52 14.25
CA ASP A 125 -14.47 -12.63 14.95
C ASP A 125 -15.04 -14.04 14.78
N ARG A 126 -15.49 -14.63 15.89
CA ARG A 126 -16.02 -16.00 15.92
C ARG A 126 -17.17 -16.21 14.93
N GLU A 127 -18.02 -15.22 14.71
CA GLU A 127 -19.11 -15.36 13.75
C GLU A 127 -18.59 -15.47 12.30
N LEU A 128 -17.50 -14.80 11.96
CA LEU A 128 -16.87 -14.93 10.63
C LEU A 128 -16.31 -16.33 10.43
N THR A 129 -15.79 -16.96 11.50
CA THR A 129 -15.28 -18.34 11.42
C THR A 129 -16.36 -19.38 11.15
N LEU A 130 -17.66 -19.02 11.15
CA LEU A 130 -18.75 -19.91 10.75
C LEU A 130 -18.93 -19.95 9.22
N HIS A 131 -18.36 -18.99 8.48
CA HIS A 131 -18.48 -18.95 7.02
C HIS A 131 -17.58 -20.02 6.37
N PRO A 132 -18.10 -20.90 5.50
CA PRO A 132 -17.33 -22.01 4.92
C PRO A 132 -16.04 -21.56 4.21
N SER A 133 -16.12 -20.48 3.42
CA SER A 133 -14.98 -19.92 2.69
C SER A 133 -13.89 -19.40 3.64
N ILE A 134 -14.28 -18.83 4.78
CA ILE A 134 -13.34 -18.35 5.81
C ILE A 134 -12.68 -19.53 6.54
N GLN A 135 -13.43 -20.59 6.83
CA GLN A 135 -12.85 -21.83 7.41
C GLN A 135 -11.83 -22.46 6.47
N SER A 136 -12.16 -22.56 5.18
CA SER A 136 -11.26 -23.10 4.16
C SER A 136 -10.00 -22.23 4.01
N ALA A 137 -10.15 -20.91 4.03
CA ALA A 137 -9.04 -19.97 4.03
C ALA A 137 -8.10 -20.16 5.24
N LEU A 138 -8.64 -20.19 6.45
CA LEU A 138 -7.85 -20.40 7.66
C LEU A 138 -7.12 -21.75 7.65
N ALA A 139 -7.79 -22.82 7.19
CA ALA A 139 -7.18 -24.14 7.03
C ALA A 139 -6.03 -24.10 6.00
N PHE A 140 -6.21 -23.40 4.88
CA PHE A 140 -5.17 -23.22 3.88
C PHE A 140 -3.96 -22.46 4.44
N LEU A 141 -4.19 -21.36 5.18
CA LEU A 141 -3.10 -20.57 5.78
C LEU A 141 -2.29 -21.41 6.77
N ASN A 142 -2.98 -22.10 7.68
CA ASN A 142 -2.36 -22.96 8.69
C ASN A 142 -1.56 -24.11 8.04
N GLY A 143 -2.11 -24.75 7.01
CA GLY A 143 -1.47 -25.86 6.31
C GLY A 143 -0.22 -25.46 5.51
N ASN A 144 -0.07 -24.19 5.18
CA ASN A 144 1.00 -23.71 4.28
C ASN A 144 1.96 -22.69 4.91
N VAL A 145 1.76 -22.25 6.15
CA VAL A 145 2.61 -21.21 6.78
C VAL A 145 4.10 -21.58 6.80
N GLY A 146 4.44 -22.87 6.92
CA GLY A 146 5.83 -23.36 6.86
C GLY A 146 6.43 -23.42 5.44
N ASN A 147 5.61 -23.28 4.40
CA ASN A 147 6.01 -23.39 2.99
C ASN A 147 6.13 -22.01 2.30
N VAL A 148 5.84 -20.93 3.02
CA VAL A 148 5.83 -19.56 2.49
C VAL A 148 6.92 -18.68 3.07
N ASP A 149 7.88 -19.27 3.79
CA ASP A 149 9.07 -18.55 4.20
C ASP A 149 9.90 -18.14 2.99
N CYS A 150 10.51 -16.96 3.08
CA CYS A 150 11.32 -16.38 2.04
C CYS A 150 12.60 -15.82 2.68
N GLY A 151 13.74 -15.86 2.00
CA GLY A 151 14.94 -15.16 2.48
C GLY A 151 14.93 -13.66 2.16
N GLU A 152 14.20 -13.26 1.13
CA GLU A 152 14.14 -11.88 0.64
C GLU A 152 13.18 -11.05 1.50
N ARG A 153 13.61 -9.82 1.84
CA ARG A 153 12.82 -8.86 2.61
C ARG A 153 13.00 -7.47 1.99
N VAL A 154 11.92 -6.97 1.41
CA VAL A 154 11.86 -5.70 0.70
C VAL A 154 10.90 -4.74 1.39
N VAL A 155 10.83 -3.51 0.92
CA VAL A 155 9.75 -2.59 1.31
C VAL A 155 8.51 -2.92 0.49
N CYS A 156 7.44 -3.36 1.15
CA CYS A 156 6.12 -3.57 0.55
C CYS A 156 5.18 -2.42 0.90
N HIS A 157 4.40 -1.95 -0.07
CA HIS A 157 3.36 -0.95 0.10
C HIS A 157 2.19 -1.48 0.94
N CYS A 158 1.81 -2.74 0.72
CA CYS A 158 0.71 -3.47 1.35
C CYS A 158 -0.70 -3.00 0.98
N ASP A 159 -0.83 -1.97 0.14
CA ASP A 159 -2.10 -1.49 -0.44
C ASP A 159 -1.90 -0.95 -1.87
N VAL A 160 -1.67 -1.85 -2.82
CA VAL A 160 -1.37 -1.49 -4.22
C VAL A 160 -2.64 -1.18 -5.04
N ASN A 161 -3.71 -0.73 -4.40
CA ASN A 161 -4.96 -0.36 -5.07
C ASN A 161 -4.72 0.73 -6.13
N HIS A 162 -5.39 0.64 -7.28
CA HIS A 162 -5.23 1.60 -8.40
C HIS A 162 -5.44 3.08 -8.00
N ASN A 163 -6.25 3.36 -6.98
CA ASN A 163 -6.45 4.72 -6.45
C ASN A 163 -5.17 5.31 -5.83
N ASN A 164 -4.23 4.47 -5.40
CA ASN A 164 -2.96 4.90 -4.83
C ASN A 164 -1.90 5.19 -5.90
N TRP A 165 -2.19 4.92 -7.18
CA TRP A 165 -1.28 5.19 -8.29
C TRP A 165 -1.66 6.48 -8.99
N LEU A 166 -0.78 7.48 -8.96
CA LEU A 166 -1.00 8.79 -9.57
C LEU A 166 -0.16 8.97 -10.83
N LEU A 167 -0.83 9.25 -11.94
CA LEU A 167 -0.20 9.63 -13.20
C LEU A 167 -0.33 11.15 -13.39
N SER A 168 0.81 11.82 -13.41
CA SER A 168 0.88 13.26 -13.69
C SER A 168 0.70 13.58 -15.18
N GLU A 169 0.38 14.82 -15.51
CA GLU A 169 0.29 15.31 -16.90
C GLU A 169 1.59 15.13 -17.70
N ASN A 170 2.74 15.09 -17.02
CA ASN A 170 4.04 14.85 -17.63
C ASN A 170 4.38 13.35 -17.76
N ASN A 171 3.38 12.46 -17.62
CA ASN A 171 3.51 11.02 -17.70
C ASN A 171 4.49 10.42 -16.65
N GLN A 172 4.68 11.10 -15.53
CA GLN A 172 5.39 10.55 -14.37
C GLN A 172 4.40 9.83 -13.46
N LEU A 173 4.70 8.57 -13.14
CA LEU A 173 3.94 7.72 -12.23
C LEU A 173 4.47 7.85 -10.80
N TYR A 174 3.56 7.89 -9.85
CA TYR A 174 3.81 7.90 -8.41
C TYR A 174 2.93 6.85 -7.72
N LEU A 175 3.39 6.35 -6.58
CA LEU A 175 2.61 5.53 -5.65
C LEU A 175 2.52 6.27 -4.32
N ILE A 176 1.31 6.50 -3.81
CA ILE A 176 1.04 7.27 -2.59
C ILE A 176 0.39 6.40 -1.51
N ASP A 177 0.21 6.97 -0.31
CA ASP A 177 -0.40 6.30 0.86
C ASP A 177 0.46 5.19 1.51
N TRP A 178 1.70 5.56 1.86
CA TRP A 178 2.69 4.68 2.47
C TRP A 178 2.54 4.48 3.99
N ASP A 179 1.40 4.86 4.57
CA ASP A 179 1.21 4.77 6.03
C ASP A 179 1.21 3.30 6.51
N GLY A 180 0.78 2.37 5.64
CA GLY A 180 0.76 0.92 5.87
C GLY A 180 2.03 0.15 5.47
N ALA A 181 3.08 0.82 4.99
CA ALA A 181 4.26 0.15 4.42
C ALA A 181 4.96 -0.80 5.40
N MET A 182 5.46 -1.94 4.93
CA MET A 182 6.13 -2.93 5.78
C MET A 182 7.45 -3.39 5.16
N ILE A 183 8.30 -4.01 5.99
CA ILE A 183 9.40 -4.82 5.48
C ILE A 183 8.87 -6.24 5.40
N ALA A 184 8.81 -6.84 4.22
CA ALA A 184 8.20 -8.16 4.06
C ALA A 184 8.63 -8.85 2.76
N ASP A 185 8.07 -10.04 2.52
CA ASP A 185 8.16 -10.72 1.24
C ASP A 185 7.48 -9.90 0.12
N PRO A 186 8.13 -9.68 -1.05
CA PRO A 186 7.51 -9.01 -2.20
C PRO A 186 6.21 -9.68 -2.68
N ALA A 187 6.01 -10.97 -2.38
CA ALA A 187 4.80 -11.72 -2.72
C ALA A 187 3.53 -11.12 -2.12
N ILE A 188 3.62 -10.30 -1.07
CA ILE A 188 2.48 -9.54 -0.53
C ILE A 188 1.91 -8.59 -1.58
N ASP A 189 2.76 -7.68 -2.07
CA ASP A 189 2.33 -6.68 -3.05
C ASP A 189 2.05 -7.34 -4.40
N LEU A 190 2.90 -8.27 -4.84
CA LEU A 190 2.73 -8.97 -6.11
C LEU A 190 1.43 -9.79 -6.12
N GLY A 191 1.13 -10.51 -5.04
CA GLY A 191 -0.08 -11.29 -4.92
C GLY A 191 -1.32 -10.41 -4.97
N LEU A 192 -1.37 -9.37 -4.13
CA LEU A 192 -2.51 -8.45 -4.11
C LEU A 192 -2.71 -7.79 -5.48
N PHE A 193 -1.62 -7.38 -6.13
CA PHE A 193 -1.64 -6.77 -7.45
C PHE A 193 -2.20 -7.71 -8.53
N LEU A 194 -1.60 -8.90 -8.67
CA LEU A 194 -1.90 -9.83 -9.74
C LEU A 194 -3.32 -10.40 -9.62
N TYR A 195 -3.74 -10.77 -8.41
CA TYR A 195 -5.11 -11.25 -8.16
C TYR A 195 -6.18 -10.17 -8.39
N SER A 196 -5.83 -8.89 -8.22
CA SER A 196 -6.79 -7.78 -8.36
C SER A 196 -6.93 -7.28 -9.79
N TYR A 197 -5.84 -7.27 -10.57
CA TYR A 197 -5.79 -6.51 -11.82
C TYR A 197 -5.41 -7.31 -13.06
N ILE A 198 -4.68 -8.41 -12.92
CA ILE A 198 -4.09 -9.11 -14.07
C ILE A 198 -4.76 -10.48 -14.26
N PRO A 199 -5.29 -10.78 -15.45
CA PRO A 199 -5.78 -12.12 -15.77
C PRO A 199 -4.71 -13.18 -15.51
N LYS A 200 -5.09 -14.33 -14.92
CA LYS A 200 -4.12 -15.37 -14.51
C LYS A 200 -3.21 -15.86 -15.64
N ASN A 201 -3.73 -15.93 -16.87
CA ASN A 201 -2.96 -16.30 -18.06
C ASN A 201 -1.91 -15.25 -18.49
N GLU A 202 -1.95 -14.04 -17.94
CA GLU A 202 -1.00 -12.95 -18.19
C GLU A 202 0.02 -12.76 -17.04
N TRP A 203 -0.10 -13.48 -15.93
CA TRP A 203 0.77 -13.31 -14.76
C TRP A 203 2.25 -13.50 -15.08
N ALA A 204 2.60 -14.55 -15.83
CA ALA A 204 3.99 -14.79 -16.22
C ALA A 204 4.58 -13.64 -17.03
N GLN A 205 3.80 -13.07 -17.96
CA GLN A 205 4.23 -11.93 -18.77
C GLN A 205 4.39 -10.65 -17.92
N TRP A 206 3.48 -10.41 -16.97
CA TRP A 206 3.57 -9.25 -16.10
C TRP A 206 4.77 -9.36 -15.15
N LEU A 207 4.99 -10.55 -14.56
CA LEU A 207 6.13 -10.81 -13.69
C LEU A 207 7.48 -10.67 -14.42
N ASP A 208 7.55 -11.06 -15.71
CA ASP A 208 8.75 -10.87 -16.53
C ASP A 208 9.12 -9.37 -16.65
N ARG A 209 8.12 -8.49 -16.84
CA ARG A 209 8.32 -7.02 -16.83
C ARG A 209 8.76 -6.50 -15.47
N TYR A 210 8.24 -7.10 -14.39
CA TYR A 210 8.68 -6.81 -13.03
C TYR A 210 10.12 -7.33 -12.79
N GLY A 211 10.57 -8.36 -13.49
CA GLY A 211 11.91 -8.95 -13.35
C GLY A 211 11.94 -10.27 -12.57
N LEU A 212 10.80 -10.96 -12.43
CA LEU A 212 10.70 -12.29 -11.83
C LEU A 212 10.10 -13.29 -12.82
N SER A 213 10.39 -14.56 -12.60
CA SER A 213 9.70 -15.66 -13.27
C SER A 213 8.63 -16.23 -12.36
N LEU A 214 7.47 -16.58 -12.93
CA LEU A 214 6.41 -17.27 -12.19
C LEU A 214 6.85 -18.70 -11.85
N SER A 215 7.02 -18.99 -10.56
CA SER A 215 7.27 -20.34 -10.03
C SER A 215 6.12 -20.79 -9.14
N GLU A 216 6.00 -22.10 -8.92
CA GLU A 216 4.99 -22.66 -8.00
C GLU A 216 5.16 -22.12 -6.57
N GLU A 217 6.40 -21.94 -6.11
CA GLU A 217 6.72 -21.35 -4.81
C GLU A 217 6.26 -19.89 -4.71
N LEU A 218 6.48 -19.08 -5.74
CA LEU A 218 6.00 -17.70 -5.77
C LEU A 218 4.47 -17.65 -5.81
N GLU A 219 3.83 -18.50 -6.61
CA GLU A 219 2.37 -18.60 -6.66
C GLU A 219 1.77 -18.98 -5.31
N LEU A 220 2.37 -19.95 -4.60
CA LEU A 220 1.96 -20.33 -3.25
C LEU A 220 2.08 -19.17 -2.26
N ARG A 221 3.22 -18.48 -2.23
CA ARG A 221 3.44 -17.30 -1.36
C ARG A 221 2.44 -16.19 -1.65
N MET A 222 2.25 -15.84 -2.92
CA MET A 222 1.27 -14.83 -3.34
C MET A 222 -0.14 -15.21 -2.88
N LYS A 223 -0.57 -16.46 -3.14
CA LYS A 223 -1.90 -16.94 -2.73
C LYS A 223 -2.08 -16.88 -1.21
N TRP A 224 -1.07 -17.28 -0.44
CA TRP A 224 -1.10 -17.24 1.02
C TRP A 224 -1.30 -15.82 1.54
N TYR A 225 -0.51 -14.86 1.05
CA TYR A 225 -0.65 -13.47 1.48
C TYR A 225 -1.97 -12.83 1.01
N VAL A 226 -2.45 -13.14 -0.20
CA VAL A 226 -3.76 -12.67 -0.70
C VAL A 226 -4.90 -13.14 0.19
N ILE A 227 -4.88 -14.42 0.59
CA ILE A 227 -5.90 -14.97 1.50
C ILE A 227 -5.82 -14.31 2.88
N ALA A 228 -4.62 -14.16 3.45
CA ALA A 228 -4.41 -13.51 4.74
C ALA A 228 -4.90 -12.05 4.73
N GLN A 229 -4.64 -11.33 3.64
CA GLN A 229 -5.08 -9.95 3.47
C GLN A 229 -6.59 -9.85 3.27
N ALA A 230 -7.20 -10.75 2.48
CA ALA A 230 -8.65 -10.79 2.32
C ALA A 230 -9.36 -11.01 3.67
N LEU A 231 -8.87 -11.94 4.51
CA LEU A 231 -9.41 -12.14 5.86
C LEU A 231 -9.26 -10.90 6.75
N THR A 232 -8.11 -10.23 6.69
CA THR A 232 -7.87 -8.97 7.43
C THR A 232 -8.88 -7.89 7.00
N SER A 233 -9.10 -7.74 5.69
CA SER A 233 -10.07 -6.78 5.13
C SER A 233 -11.51 -7.11 5.53
N ILE A 234 -11.93 -8.37 5.44
CA ILE A 234 -13.27 -8.82 5.89
C ILE A 234 -13.47 -8.45 7.36
N GLN A 235 -12.51 -8.79 8.22
CA GLN A 235 -12.57 -8.49 9.64
C GLN A 235 -12.63 -6.99 9.92
N TRP A 236 -11.84 -6.19 9.21
CA TRP A 236 -11.83 -4.74 9.36
C TRP A 236 -13.18 -4.12 8.94
N HIS A 237 -13.70 -4.51 7.77
CA HIS A 237 -14.98 -4.02 7.28
C HIS A 237 -16.14 -4.41 8.21
N LYS A 238 -16.14 -5.62 8.77
CA LYS A 238 -17.10 -6.02 9.81
C LYS A 238 -17.05 -5.08 11.01
N LYS A 239 -15.85 -4.80 11.55
CA LYS A 239 -15.65 -3.89 12.70
C LYS A 239 -16.15 -2.47 12.42
N GLN A 240 -16.09 -2.02 11.17
CA GLN A 240 -16.58 -0.71 10.74
C GLN A 240 -18.06 -0.69 10.34
N ASN A 241 -18.80 -1.81 10.50
CA ASN A 241 -20.18 -2.00 10.01
C ASN A 241 -20.34 -1.76 8.50
N ARG A 242 -19.27 -2.00 7.72
CA ARG A 242 -19.22 -1.84 6.26
C ARG A 242 -19.51 -3.18 5.57
N PHE A 243 -20.73 -3.67 5.73
CA PHE A 243 -21.09 -5.03 5.30
C PHE A 243 -21.05 -5.22 3.78
N THR A 244 -21.37 -4.19 3.00
CA THR A 244 -21.30 -4.27 1.52
C THR A 244 -19.87 -4.49 1.03
N GLU A 245 -18.90 -3.80 1.63
CA GLU A 245 -17.48 -3.99 1.33
C GLU A 245 -16.96 -5.31 1.88
N MET A 246 -17.44 -5.75 3.05
CA MET A 246 -17.13 -7.06 3.62
C MET A 246 -17.53 -8.18 2.65
N ASP A 247 -18.74 -8.14 2.10
CA ASP A 247 -19.25 -9.17 1.18
C ASP A 247 -18.42 -9.23 -0.11
N LYS A 248 -18.00 -8.08 -0.66
CA LYS A 248 -17.09 -8.03 -1.82
C LYS A 248 -15.76 -8.73 -1.55
N TRP A 249 -15.23 -8.61 -0.32
CA TRP A 249 -14.00 -9.30 0.06
C TRP A 249 -14.22 -10.80 0.28
N ILE A 250 -15.40 -11.23 0.71
CA ILE A 250 -15.77 -12.66 0.76
C ILE A 250 -15.82 -13.22 -0.67
N GLU A 251 -16.47 -12.55 -1.61
CA GLU A 251 -16.49 -12.96 -3.02
C GLU A 251 -15.09 -13.00 -3.64
N PHE A 252 -14.21 -12.06 -3.26
CA PHE A 252 -12.82 -12.07 -3.69
C PHE A 252 -12.05 -13.26 -3.09
N LEU A 253 -12.22 -13.53 -1.80
CA LEU A 253 -11.62 -14.67 -1.11
C LEU A 253 -12.02 -16.00 -1.76
N GLU A 254 -13.30 -16.15 -2.10
CA GLU A 254 -13.83 -17.36 -2.77
C GLU A 254 -13.22 -17.63 -4.14
N LYS A 255 -12.82 -16.58 -4.86
CA LYS A 255 -12.10 -16.72 -6.14
C LYS A 255 -10.61 -17.03 -5.95
N ALA A 256 -10.06 -16.70 -4.78
CA ALA A 256 -8.65 -16.87 -4.48
C ALA A 256 -8.30 -18.25 -3.89
N ILE A 257 -9.25 -18.87 -3.18
CA ILE A 257 -9.16 -20.25 -2.65
C ILE A 257 -9.18 -21.26 -3.80
#